data_AF-A0A969KHS9-F1
#
_entry.id   AF-A0A969KHS9-F1
#
_cell.length_a   1.000
_cell.length_b   1.000
_cell.length_c   1.000
_cell.angle_alpha   90.00
_cell.angle_beta   90.00
_cell.angle_gamma   90.00
#
_symmetry.space_group_name_H-M   'P 1'
#
loop_
_entity.id
_entity.type
_entity.pdbx_description
1 polymer ?
#
loop_
_entity_poly.entity_id
_entity_poly.type
_entity_poly.pdbx_seq_one_letter_code
_entity_poly.pdbx_strand_id
1 'polypeptide(L)'
;MKYNFTLLLCLCLLSFTKLSAANYYWVGGSGNWSDLSHWALTSGGSVHPVIVPSPFDDLYFDANSGFTPSSKTVTINVPNIFCKSMNWTGALNSPSFITTQGANSTWSIYGSLTFIPNMTYQYSGTVRFLSTNTGNTVTTGGKHFNETIIFDGIGGSWTLQDSISVKAIQLKEGNLLGNGNSLRVGSFTANQASLTLDMLDLSQSNIYMYENGSQFFVQTKTTGNPTTQIHLNTNFDGANFYFNYAYSLTSSRNLHLELINTTYINRVVFQQPSQTPSPQIGLSYDFLKANNKVFIARADFYNRIKVEYTDYLPRSITELIHVDSIFTYNNADYSSGTNGFLDYISDCAADYVLLRKNTGTTRSGNYGTVRFKGQGDVINGYFADVIIDENGMIHSGVIPNTGVDFTGTFVGKGELKKQGYFHQDGGGYLLQFDTLKLTAGYLYEAGDTITITQNGWLDAVGLCDAPIYFKAKNYGNAFKINGLCDTIKTEYTVLEYSLGIGNATFVALAGTDKEGNNGWSLSAKHKNFVLGWRSRQLGRCPTLVADKWRNRWRMYADFIG
;
A
#
# COMPACT_ATOMS: atom_id res chain seq x y z
N MET A 1 -54.54 8.64 -80.54
CA MET A 1 -53.65 9.13 -79.47
C MET A 1 -54.43 10.06 -78.57
N LYS A 2 -54.87 9.58 -77.39
CA LYS A 2 -55.51 10.37 -76.32
C LYS A 2 -55.09 9.79 -74.97
N TYR A 3 -54.48 10.65 -74.16
CA TYR A 3 -54.28 10.74 -72.71
C TYR A 3 -54.56 9.54 -71.78
N ASN A 4 -53.66 9.29 -70.80
CA ASN A 4 -54.00 9.64 -69.41
C ASN A 4 -52.80 9.72 -68.44
N PHE A 5 -52.80 10.83 -67.71
CA PHE A 5 -52.07 11.15 -66.50
C PHE A 5 -52.63 10.32 -65.35
N THR A 6 -51.83 9.54 -64.63
CA THR A 6 -52.11 9.26 -63.20
C THR A 6 -50.82 8.94 -62.46
N LEU A 7 -50.31 9.96 -61.81
CA LEU A 7 -49.50 9.90 -60.60
C LEU A 7 -50.22 9.01 -59.57
N LEU A 8 -49.68 7.85 -59.23
CA LEU A 8 -49.98 7.20 -57.95
C LEU A 8 -48.70 6.60 -57.39
N LEU A 9 -47.93 7.46 -56.73
CA LEU A 9 -47.46 7.27 -55.35
C LEU A 9 -47.27 5.80 -54.92
N CYS A 10 -46.37 5.06 -55.55
CA CYS A 10 -45.75 3.90 -54.93
C CYS A 10 -44.47 4.36 -54.22
N LEU A 11 -44.60 5.43 -53.43
CA LEU A 11 -43.75 5.64 -52.29
C LEU A 11 -44.20 4.54 -51.33
N CYS A 12 -43.57 3.36 -51.41
CA CYS A 12 -43.64 2.40 -50.32
C CYS A 12 -43.35 3.22 -49.07
N LEU A 13 -44.38 3.37 -48.23
CA LEU A 13 -44.22 3.67 -46.82
C LEU A 13 -43.29 2.60 -46.26
N LEU A 14 -41.98 2.83 -46.39
CA LEU A 14 -41.05 2.53 -45.33
C LEU A 14 -41.57 3.34 -44.16
N SER A 15 -42.57 2.79 -43.47
CA SER A 15 -42.84 3.14 -42.09
C SER A 15 -41.54 2.85 -41.36
N PHE A 16 -40.70 3.88 -41.27
CA PHE A 16 -39.71 3.99 -40.23
C PHE A 16 -40.51 3.91 -38.94
N THR A 17 -40.70 2.71 -38.41
CA THR A 17 -41.07 2.56 -37.02
C THR A 17 -39.97 3.26 -36.26
N LYS A 18 -40.27 4.43 -35.69
CA LYS A 18 -39.36 5.06 -34.75
C LYS A 18 -39.05 4.00 -33.71
N LEU A 19 -37.77 3.62 -33.60
CA LEU A 19 -37.28 2.86 -32.46
C LEU A 19 -37.45 3.80 -31.27
N SER A 20 -38.57 3.68 -30.57
CA SER A 20 -38.85 4.43 -29.35
C SER A 20 -38.48 3.55 -28.18
N ALA A 21 -37.78 4.14 -27.22
CA ALA A 21 -37.67 3.56 -25.89
C ALA A 21 -39.08 3.21 -25.38
N ALA A 22 -39.25 1.98 -24.89
CA ALA A 22 -40.48 1.50 -24.28
C ALA A 22 -40.21 1.02 -22.85
N ASN A 23 -41.29 0.92 -22.07
CA ASN A 23 -41.25 0.31 -20.76
C ASN A 23 -41.68 -1.15 -20.90
N TYR A 24 -40.83 -2.07 -20.47
CA TYR A 24 -41.11 -3.50 -20.42
C TYR A 24 -41.37 -3.93 -18.99
N TYR A 25 -42.49 -4.59 -18.76
CA TYR A 25 -42.90 -5.11 -17.46
C TYR A 25 -42.86 -6.63 -17.51
N TRP A 26 -42.17 -7.25 -16.56
CA TRP A 26 -42.24 -8.71 -16.43
C TRP A 26 -43.63 -9.10 -15.90
N VAL A 27 -44.24 -10.15 -16.44
CA VAL A 27 -45.58 -10.66 -16.06
C VAL A 27 -45.60 -12.20 -16.04
N GLY A 28 -46.64 -12.79 -15.44
CA GLY A 28 -46.88 -14.24 -15.51
C GLY A 28 -46.06 -15.13 -14.56
N GLY A 29 -45.28 -14.56 -13.63
CA GLY A 29 -44.52 -15.34 -12.64
C GLY A 29 -43.19 -15.86 -13.17
N SER A 30 -42.83 -17.11 -12.86
CA SER A 30 -41.61 -17.75 -13.38
C SER A 30 -41.64 -17.88 -14.90
N GLY A 31 -40.52 -17.61 -15.57
CA GLY A 31 -40.42 -17.69 -17.01
C GLY A 31 -39.00 -17.56 -17.56
N ASN A 32 -38.86 -17.80 -18.86
CA ASN A 32 -37.63 -17.59 -19.61
C ASN A 32 -37.57 -16.15 -20.13
N TRP A 33 -36.41 -15.51 -20.04
CA TRP A 33 -36.19 -14.15 -20.51
C TRP A 33 -36.57 -13.96 -21.99
N SER A 34 -36.32 -14.98 -22.82
CA SER A 34 -36.64 -14.95 -24.25
C SER A 34 -38.12 -15.17 -24.58
N ASP A 35 -38.95 -15.52 -23.60
CA ASP A 35 -40.38 -15.74 -23.81
C ASP A 35 -41.12 -14.41 -23.74
N LEU A 36 -41.61 -13.96 -24.89
CA LEU A 36 -42.31 -12.68 -25.03
C LEU A 36 -43.63 -12.63 -24.27
N SER A 37 -44.24 -13.77 -23.93
CA SER A 37 -45.44 -13.81 -23.10
C SER A 37 -45.20 -13.39 -21.65
N HIS A 38 -43.93 -13.37 -21.21
CA HIS A 38 -43.53 -12.85 -19.91
C HIS A 38 -43.19 -11.36 -19.92
N TRP A 39 -43.27 -10.69 -21.08
CA TRP A 39 -43.08 -9.25 -21.20
C TRP A 39 -44.40 -8.55 -21.55
N ALA A 40 -44.65 -7.39 -20.95
CA ALA A 40 -45.79 -6.54 -21.24
C ALA A 40 -45.37 -5.08 -21.40
N LEU A 41 -46.15 -4.28 -22.13
CA LEU A 41 -45.91 -2.84 -22.31
C LEU A 41 -46.50 -1.96 -21.19
N THR A 42 -47.20 -2.58 -20.24
CA THR A 42 -47.79 -1.94 -19.05
C THR A 42 -47.71 -2.90 -17.87
N SER A 43 -47.68 -2.37 -16.64
CA SER A 43 -47.66 -3.17 -15.41
C SER A 43 -48.89 -4.10 -15.33
N GLY A 44 -48.65 -5.41 -15.18
CA GLY A 44 -49.70 -6.44 -15.14
C GLY A 44 -50.47 -6.65 -16.46
N GLY A 45 -50.04 -6.02 -17.55
CA GLY A 45 -50.74 -6.05 -18.83
C GLY A 45 -50.64 -7.39 -19.57
N SER A 46 -51.56 -7.60 -20.51
CA SER A 46 -51.59 -8.77 -21.41
C SER A 46 -51.15 -8.46 -22.85
N VAL A 47 -50.69 -7.23 -23.10
CA VAL A 47 -50.18 -6.81 -24.41
C VAL A 47 -48.68 -7.10 -24.45
N HIS A 48 -48.32 -8.14 -25.20
CA HIS A 48 -46.96 -8.63 -25.30
C HIS A 48 -46.19 -8.00 -26.47
N PRO A 49 -44.94 -7.59 -26.27
CA PRO A 49 -44.08 -7.10 -27.33
C PRO A 49 -43.68 -8.25 -28.28
N VAL A 50 -43.21 -7.90 -29.48
CA VAL A 50 -42.77 -8.88 -30.51
C VAL A 50 -41.27 -9.14 -30.49
N ILE A 51 -40.52 -8.42 -29.66
CA ILE A 51 -39.08 -8.55 -29.46
C ILE A 51 -38.75 -8.47 -27.97
N VAL A 52 -37.63 -9.07 -27.58
CA VAL A 52 -37.08 -8.93 -26.23
C VAL A 52 -36.57 -7.50 -26.01
N PRO A 53 -36.38 -7.06 -24.75
CA PRO A 53 -35.95 -5.69 -24.50
C PRO A 53 -34.59 -5.35 -25.14
N SER A 54 -34.48 -4.10 -25.57
CA SER A 54 -33.30 -3.52 -26.19
C SER A 54 -32.50 -2.64 -25.21
N PRO A 55 -31.30 -2.17 -25.59
CA PRO A 55 -30.53 -1.16 -24.84
C PRO A 55 -31.27 0.12 -24.45
N PHE A 56 -32.38 0.45 -25.12
CA PHE A 56 -33.11 1.70 -24.90
C PHE A 56 -34.35 1.55 -24.01
N ASP A 57 -34.69 0.31 -23.64
CA ASP A 57 -35.93 0.00 -22.92
C ASP A 57 -35.70 -0.09 -21.41
N ASP A 58 -36.62 0.51 -20.64
CA ASP A 58 -36.60 0.44 -19.17
C ASP A 58 -37.40 -0.79 -18.71
N LEU A 59 -36.83 -1.60 -17.82
CA LEU A 59 -37.39 -2.87 -17.36
C LEU A 59 -37.91 -2.76 -15.93
N TYR A 60 -39.11 -3.28 -15.71
CA TYR A 60 -39.80 -3.21 -14.43
C TYR A 60 -40.24 -4.60 -13.97
N PHE A 61 -39.86 -4.92 -12.74
CA PHE A 61 -40.34 -6.07 -11.98
C PHE A 61 -41.04 -5.50 -10.75
N ASP A 62 -42.37 -5.57 -10.72
CA ASP A 62 -43.19 -4.87 -9.73
C ASP A 62 -44.20 -5.83 -9.08
N ALA A 63 -45.14 -5.27 -8.31
CA ALA A 63 -46.15 -6.05 -7.61
C ALA A 63 -47.06 -6.86 -8.55
N ASN A 64 -47.18 -6.44 -9.82
CA ASN A 64 -48.01 -7.09 -10.83
C ASN A 64 -47.23 -8.04 -11.73
N SER A 65 -45.97 -8.36 -11.40
CA SER A 65 -45.17 -9.33 -12.16
C SER A 65 -45.66 -10.78 -12.08
N GLY A 66 -46.71 -11.04 -11.31
CA GLY A 66 -47.33 -12.37 -11.19
C GLY A 66 -46.51 -13.37 -10.37
N PHE A 67 -45.51 -12.89 -9.63
CA PHE A 67 -44.71 -13.75 -8.77
C PHE A 67 -45.55 -14.32 -7.63
N THR A 68 -45.43 -15.63 -7.41
CA THR A 68 -46.03 -16.36 -6.29
C THR A 68 -44.94 -17.17 -5.58
N PRO A 69 -45.16 -17.69 -4.36
CA PRO A 69 -44.15 -18.48 -3.66
C PRO A 69 -43.58 -19.65 -4.48
N SER A 70 -44.38 -20.27 -5.36
CA SER A 70 -44.00 -21.38 -6.25
C SER A 70 -43.59 -20.96 -7.66
N SER A 71 -43.83 -19.71 -8.08
CA SER A 71 -43.57 -19.21 -9.43
C SER A 71 -42.99 -17.80 -9.36
N LYS A 72 -41.66 -17.70 -9.24
CA LYS A 72 -40.94 -16.45 -8.94
C LYS A 72 -39.55 -16.33 -9.56
N THR A 73 -39.24 -17.12 -10.58
CA THR A 73 -37.91 -17.17 -11.18
C THR A 73 -37.90 -16.58 -12.58
N VAL A 74 -37.13 -15.50 -12.75
CA VAL A 74 -36.76 -14.96 -14.05
C VAL A 74 -35.50 -15.66 -14.51
N THR A 75 -35.62 -16.49 -15.55
CA THR A 75 -34.52 -17.33 -16.07
C THR A 75 -33.87 -16.66 -17.28
N ILE A 76 -32.63 -16.22 -17.14
CA ILE A 76 -31.81 -15.74 -18.26
C ILE A 76 -31.29 -16.94 -19.04
N ASN A 77 -32.06 -17.34 -20.05
CA ASN A 77 -31.81 -18.49 -20.92
C ASN A 77 -31.11 -18.12 -22.24
N VAL A 78 -30.61 -16.88 -22.35
CA VAL A 78 -29.89 -16.35 -23.51
C VAL A 78 -28.55 -15.75 -23.09
N PRO A 79 -27.51 -15.81 -23.95
CA PRO A 79 -26.16 -15.41 -23.55
C PRO A 79 -26.02 -13.89 -23.32
N ASN A 80 -26.82 -13.07 -24.00
CA ASN A 80 -26.73 -11.62 -23.92
C ASN A 80 -28.10 -11.01 -23.61
N ILE A 81 -28.14 -10.14 -22.60
CA ILE A 81 -29.33 -9.36 -22.27
C ILE A 81 -28.97 -7.87 -22.17
N PHE A 82 -29.94 -7.02 -22.51
CA PHE A 82 -29.78 -5.58 -22.59
C PHE A 82 -30.94 -4.89 -21.91
N CYS A 83 -30.67 -3.74 -21.32
CA CYS A 83 -31.68 -2.79 -20.87
C CYS A 83 -31.10 -1.39 -20.82
N LYS A 84 -31.96 -0.38 -20.87
CA LYS A 84 -31.61 0.95 -20.40
C LYS A 84 -31.50 0.90 -18.88
N SER A 85 -32.61 0.87 -18.15
CA SER A 85 -32.62 0.71 -16.70
C SER A 85 -33.36 -0.56 -16.29
N MET A 86 -33.03 -1.11 -15.13
CA MET A 86 -33.76 -2.24 -14.55
C MET A 86 -34.16 -1.93 -13.12
N ASN A 87 -35.46 -2.01 -12.83
CA ASN A 87 -36.03 -1.66 -11.54
C ASN A 87 -36.90 -2.79 -10.97
N TRP A 88 -36.55 -3.26 -9.77
CA TRP A 88 -37.26 -4.32 -9.04
C TRP A 88 -38.14 -3.80 -7.89
N THR A 89 -38.31 -2.49 -7.80
CA THR A 89 -39.06 -1.85 -6.71
C THR A 89 -40.50 -2.35 -6.71
N GLY A 90 -40.95 -2.83 -5.55
CA GLY A 90 -42.32 -3.33 -5.38
C GLY A 90 -42.51 -4.80 -5.77
N ALA A 91 -41.51 -5.49 -6.32
CA ALA A 91 -41.61 -6.92 -6.59
C ALA A 91 -41.87 -7.71 -5.29
N LEU A 92 -42.82 -8.66 -5.35
CA LEU A 92 -43.26 -9.45 -4.20
C LEU A 92 -42.68 -10.87 -4.22
N ASN A 93 -42.85 -11.59 -3.11
CA ASN A 93 -42.58 -13.03 -2.97
C ASN A 93 -41.11 -13.48 -3.10
N SER A 94 -40.16 -12.55 -2.97
CA SER A 94 -38.71 -12.80 -3.04
C SER A 94 -38.29 -13.45 -4.35
N PRO A 95 -38.40 -12.72 -5.47
CA PRO A 95 -38.14 -13.29 -6.79
C PRO A 95 -36.67 -13.63 -6.97
N SER A 96 -36.40 -14.50 -7.95
CA SER A 96 -35.06 -14.96 -8.29
C SER A 96 -34.69 -14.53 -9.70
N PHE A 97 -33.55 -13.86 -9.84
CA PHE A 97 -32.92 -13.54 -11.11
C PHE A 97 -31.73 -14.48 -11.35
N ILE A 98 -31.90 -15.46 -12.24
CA ILE A 98 -30.97 -16.58 -12.39
C ILE A 98 -30.53 -16.73 -13.85
N THR A 99 -29.24 -16.92 -14.11
CA THR A 99 -28.74 -17.29 -15.45
C THR A 99 -28.49 -18.78 -15.56
N THR A 100 -28.82 -19.37 -16.71
CA THR A 100 -28.44 -20.76 -17.05
C THR A 100 -27.21 -20.83 -17.96
N GLN A 101 -26.63 -19.68 -18.32
CA GLN A 101 -25.56 -19.56 -19.30
C GLN A 101 -24.15 -19.58 -18.70
N GLY A 102 -24.03 -19.52 -17.36
CA GLY A 102 -22.74 -19.48 -16.68
C GLY A 102 -21.93 -18.20 -16.94
N ALA A 103 -20.60 -18.31 -16.87
CA ALA A 103 -19.65 -17.21 -17.02
C ALA A 103 -19.60 -16.56 -18.41
N ASN A 104 -20.14 -17.23 -19.43
CA ASN A 104 -20.16 -16.73 -20.81
C ASN A 104 -21.28 -15.71 -21.07
N SER A 105 -22.16 -15.45 -20.08
CA SER A 105 -23.24 -14.48 -20.25
C SER A 105 -22.79 -13.03 -20.01
N THR A 106 -23.38 -12.11 -20.77
CA THR A 106 -23.17 -10.67 -20.62
C THR A 106 -24.50 -9.96 -20.41
N TRP A 107 -24.56 -9.09 -19.41
CA TRP A 107 -25.68 -8.20 -19.16
C TRP A 107 -25.23 -6.76 -19.32
N SER A 108 -25.78 -6.06 -20.31
CA SER A 108 -25.45 -4.67 -20.60
C SER A 108 -26.57 -3.72 -20.14
N ILE A 109 -26.21 -2.73 -19.33
CA ILE A 109 -27.11 -1.76 -18.71
C ILE A 109 -26.69 -0.36 -19.19
N TYR A 110 -27.59 0.34 -19.90
CA TYR A 110 -27.32 1.67 -20.47
C TYR A 110 -27.85 2.82 -19.58
N GLY A 111 -28.22 2.51 -18.35
CA GLY A 111 -28.88 3.39 -17.40
C GLY A 111 -28.67 2.92 -15.96
N SER A 112 -29.75 2.93 -15.18
CA SER A 112 -29.71 2.62 -13.74
C SER A 112 -30.07 1.17 -13.41
N LEU A 113 -29.56 0.68 -12.28
CA LEU A 113 -29.95 -0.60 -11.69
C LEU A 113 -30.54 -0.37 -10.29
N THR A 114 -31.73 -0.94 -10.04
CA THR A 114 -32.37 -0.91 -8.73
C THR A 114 -32.85 -2.30 -8.35
N PHE A 115 -32.05 -3.00 -7.55
CA PHE A 115 -32.47 -4.22 -6.87
C PHE A 115 -33.16 -3.95 -5.54
N ILE A 116 -33.91 -4.94 -5.06
CA ILE A 116 -34.53 -4.93 -3.74
C ILE A 116 -33.78 -5.89 -2.79
N PRO A 117 -33.75 -5.62 -1.47
CA PRO A 117 -33.11 -6.53 -0.51
C PRO A 117 -33.70 -7.94 -0.52
N ASN A 118 -35.02 -8.05 -0.69
CA ASN A 118 -35.74 -9.32 -0.69
C ASN A 118 -35.83 -9.93 -2.10
N MET A 119 -34.69 -10.25 -2.71
CA MET A 119 -34.62 -11.05 -3.93
C MET A 119 -33.41 -12.00 -3.91
N THR A 120 -33.44 -13.03 -4.74
CA THR A 120 -32.29 -13.90 -5.01
C THR A 120 -31.61 -13.45 -6.30
N TYR A 121 -30.30 -13.23 -6.24
CA TYR A 121 -29.49 -12.90 -7.41
C TYR A 121 -28.48 -14.02 -7.65
N GLN A 122 -28.58 -14.67 -8.81
CA GLN A 122 -27.68 -15.74 -9.26
C GLN A 122 -27.37 -15.55 -10.75
N TYR A 123 -26.85 -14.37 -11.08
CA TYR A 123 -26.29 -14.11 -12.39
C TYR A 123 -24.76 -14.21 -12.30
N SER A 124 -24.21 -15.20 -12.99
CA SER A 124 -22.78 -15.53 -13.00
C SER A 124 -22.06 -15.03 -14.24
N GLY A 125 -22.62 -14.06 -14.96
CA GLY A 125 -22.01 -13.45 -16.14
C GLY A 125 -21.40 -12.07 -15.84
N THR A 126 -20.74 -11.49 -16.83
CA THR A 126 -20.21 -10.11 -16.72
C THR A 126 -21.35 -9.11 -16.79
N VAL A 127 -21.35 -8.13 -15.88
CA VAL A 127 -22.31 -7.02 -15.89
C VAL A 127 -21.60 -5.76 -16.39
N ARG A 128 -22.14 -5.11 -17.41
CA ARG A 128 -21.55 -3.93 -18.05
C ARG A 128 -22.48 -2.74 -17.92
N PHE A 129 -21.99 -1.66 -17.33
CA PHE A 129 -22.65 -0.36 -17.31
C PHE A 129 -22.07 0.50 -18.44
N LEU A 130 -22.90 0.82 -19.44
CA LEU A 130 -22.50 1.38 -20.74
C LEU A 130 -23.21 2.69 -21.09
N SER A 131 -23.99 3.25 -20.16
CA SER A 131 -24.62 4.56 -20.33
C SER A 131 -23.61 5.64 -20.71
N THR A 132 -23.99 6.50 -21.66
CA THR A 132 -23.26 7.75 -21.98
C THR A 132 -23.90 8.97 -21.34
N ASN A 133 -24.91 8.76 -20.48
CA ASN A 133 -25.60 9.83 -19.77
C ASN A 133 -25.11 9.90 -18.32
N THR A 134 -25.21 11.09 -17.73
CA THR A 134 -24.98 11.28 -16.30
C THR A 134 -26.24 10.98 -15.48
N GLY A 135 -26.10 10.88 -14.15
CA GLY A 135 -27.22 10.71 -13.24
C GLY A 135 -27.73 9.27 -13.11
N ASN A 136 -26.99 8.27 -13.58
CA ASN A 136 -27.36 6.88 -13.34
C ASN A 136 -27.05 6.48 -11.90
N THR A 137 -27.85 5.54 -11.40
CA THR A 137 -27.70 5.01 -10.04
C THR A 137 -27.56 3.50 -10.05
N VAL A 138 -26.81 2.97 -9.08
CA VAL A 138 -26.70 1.53 -8.83
C VAL A 138 -27.11 1.25 -7.39
N THR A 139 -28.23 0.55 -7.23
CA THR A 139 -28.69 -0.02 -5.97
C THR A 139 -28.62 -1.53 -6.08
N THR A 140 -27.73 -2.14 -5.33
CA THR A 140 -27.44 -3.58 -5.39
C THR A 140 -28.40 -4.41 -4.53
N GLY A 141 -29.16 -3.80 -3.63
CA GLY A 141 -30.04 -4.52 -2.71
C GLY A 141 -29.26 -5.49 -1.80
N GLY A 142 -27.99 -5.20 -1.54
CA GLY A 142 -27.08 -6.06 -0.79
C GLY A 142 -26.71 -7.39 -1.48
N LYS A 143 -26.89 -7.50 -2.81
CA LYS A 143 -26.50 -8.70 -3.56
C LYS A 143 -24.99 -8.71 -3.83
N HIS A 144 -24.42 -9.92 -3.85
CA HIS A 144 -23.03 -10.14 -4.25
C HIS A 144 -22.95 -10.50 -5.73
N PHE A 145 -22.12 -9.78 -6.48
CA PHE A 145 -21.82 -10.05 -7.88
C PHE A 145 -20.63 -10.99 -7.98
N ASN A 146 -20.87 -12.23 -8.39
CA ASN A 146 -19.84 -13.29 -8.43
C ASN A 146 -18.81 -13.09 -9.56
N GLU A 147 -19.06 -12.20 -10.51
CA GLU A 147 -18.16 -11.90 -11.63
C GLU A 147 -17.92 -10.40 -11.74
N THR A 148 -17.17 -10.00 -12.77
CA THR A 148 -16.75 -8.63 -13.00
C THR A 148 -17.93 -7.70 -13.33
N ILE A 149 -17.95 -6.54 -12.67
CA ILE A 149 -18.70 -5.36 -13.11
C ILE A 149 -17.75 -4.44 -13.88
N ILE A 150 -18.16 -4.02 -15.08
CA ILE A 150 -17.39 -3.12 -15.93
C ILE A 150 -18.19 -1.82 -16.12
N PHE A 151 -17.59 -0.69 -15.78
CA PHE A 151 -18.08 0.65 -16.12
C PHE A 151 -17.29 1.15 -17.35
N ASP A 152 -17.98 1.36 -18.46
CA ASP A 152 -17.37 1.55 -19.78
C ASP A 152 -18.31 2.39 -20.68
N GLY A 153 -18.72 3.55 -20.19
CA GLY A 153 -19.60 4.46 -20.92
C GLY A 153 -19.03 5.87 -20.97
N ILE A 154 -18.70 6.30 -22.18
CA ILE A 154 -18.11 7.61 -22.47
C ILE A 154 -19.04 8.73 -21.98
N GLY A 155 -18.55 9.58 -21.07
CA GLY A 155 -19.35 10.63 -20.41
C GLY A 155 -20.46 10.11 -19.48
N GLY A 156 -20.54 8.79 -19.28
CA GLY A 156 -21.44 8.13 -18.35
C GLY A 156 -21.11 8.47 -16.91
N SER A 157 -22.09 8.43 -16.02
CA SER A 157 -21.85 8.55 -14.59
C SER A 157 -22.78 7.66 -13.78
N TRP A 158 -22.20 6.91 -12.83
CA TRP A 158 -22.91 6.01 -11.93
C TRP A 158 -22.62 6.34 -10.47
N THR A 159 -23.69 6.60 -9.73
CA THR A 159 -23.65 6.82 -8.28
C THR A 159 -24.15 5.59 -7.55
N LEU A 160 -23.32 5.04 -6.66
CA LEU A 160 -23.75 3.97 -5.75
C LEU A 160 -24.77 4.54 -4.76
N GLN A 161 -25.90 3.85 -4.62
CA GLN A 161 -26.96 4.19 -3.65
C GLN A 161 -26.90 3.33 -2.38
N ASP A 162 -26.19 2.21 -2.45
CA ASP A 162 -25.92 1.32 -1.32
C ASP A 162 -24.50 0.74 -1.42
N SER A 163 -24.09 0.02 -0.38
CA SER A 163 -22.80 -0.67 -0.36
C SER A 163 -22.79 -1.85 -1.33
N ILE A 164 -21.74 -1.94 -2.14
CA ILE A 164 -21.59 -2.97 -3.17
C ILE A 164 -20.68 -4.10 -2.71
N SER A 165 -21.02 -5.34 -3.09
CA SER A 165 -20.19 -6.52 -2.88
C SER A 165 -19.99 -7.24 -4.21
N VAL A 166 -18.75 -7.41 -4.66
CA VAL A 166 -18.46 -7.90 -6.01
C VAL A 166 -17.08 -8.55 -6.10
N LYS A 167 -16.92 -9.55 -6.98
CA LYS A 167 -15.61 -10.15 -7.27
C LYS A 167 -14.61 -9.15 -7.83
N ALA A 168 -14.97 -8.47 -8.92
CA ALA A 168 -14.11 -7.45 -9.51
C ALA A 168 -14.88 -6.25 -10.04
N ILE A 169 -14.26 -5.06 -9.95
CA ILE A 169 -14.71 -3.84 -10.62
C ILE A 169 -13.62 -3.40 -11.60
N GLN A 170 -14.03 -3.11 -12.83
CA GLN A 170 -13.20 -2.42 -13.81
C GLN A 170 -13.86 -1.09 -14.16
N LEU A 171 -13.14 0.01 -13.94
CA LEU A 171 -13.49 1.33 -14.46
C LEU A 171 -12.65 1.58 -15.72
N LYS A 172 -13.31 1.59 -16.87
CA LYS A 172 -12.71 1.84 -18.18
C LYS A 172 -13.03 3.24 -18.68
N GLU A 173 -14.30 3.62 -18.65
CA GLU A 173 -14.80 4.92 -19.08
C GLU A 173 -15.98 5.38 -18.23
N GLY A 174 -16.03 6.69 -17.97
CA GLY A 174 -17.08 7.37 -17.23
C GLY A 174 -16.79 7.55 -15.74
N ASN A 175 -17.74 8.15 -15.04
CA ASN A 175 -17.61 8.48 -13.62
C ASN A 175 -18.17 7.37 -12.73
N LEU A 176 -17.40 6.95 -11.72
CA LEU A 176 -17.88 6.08 -10.65
C LEU A 176 -17.84 6.86 -9.32
N LEU A 177 -19.01 7.08 -8.75
CA LEU A 177 -19.19 7.84 -7.50
C LEU A 177 -19.66 6.88 -6.40
N GLY A 178 -18.80 6.63 -5.41
CA GLY A 178 -19.08 5.79 -4.26
C GLY A 178 -20.11 6.36 -3.30
N ASN A 179 -20.24 7.70 -3.25
CA ASN A 179 -21.24 8.41 -2.44
C ASN A 179 -21.21 8.00 -0.95
N GLY A 180 -20.01 7.81 -0.39
CA GLY A 180 -19.80 7.36 0.99
C GLY A 180 -20.17 5.89 1.26
N ASN A 181 -20.67 5.14 0.27
CA ASN A 181 -20.98 3.72 0.44
C ASN A 181 -19.72 2.87 0.50
N SER A 182 -19.81 1.72 1.17
CA SER A 182 -18.69 0.79 1.27
C SER A 182 -18.60 -0.09 0.02
N LEU A 183 -17.37 -0.43 -0.36
CA LEU A 183 -17.07 -1.34 -1.47
C LEU A 183 -16.42 -2.59 -0.87
N ARG A 184 -17.06 -3.75 -0.99
CA ARG A 184 -16.43 -5.05 -0.72
C ARG A 184 -16.05 -5.70 -2.04
N VAL A 185 -14.76 -5.70 -2.38
CA VAL A 185 -14.28 -6.06 -3.72
C VAL A 185 -13.09 -7.02 -3.66
N GLY A 186 -13.00 -7.99 -4.57
CA GLY A 186 -11.84 -8.88 -4.68
C GLY A 186 -10.69 -8.23 -5.45
N SER A 187 -11.01 -7.60 -6.59
CA SER A 187 -10.07 -6.82 -7.40
C SER A 187 -10.71 -5.54 -7.95
N PHE A 188 -10.00 -4.43 -7.88
CA PHE A 188 -10.43 -3.15 -8.44
C PHE A 188 -9.34 -2.62 -9.38
N THR A 189 -9.72 -2.30 -10.62
CA THR A 189 -8.80 -1.70 -11.59
C THR A 189 -9.40 -0.47 -12.26
N ALA A 190 -8.66 0.63 -12.22
CA ALA A 190 -8.89 1.84 -13.01
C ALA A 190 -7.54 2.27 -13.61
N ASN A 191 -7.14 1.60 -14.69
CA ASN A 191 -5.80 1.69 -15.27
C ASN A 191 -5.78 1.69 -16.80
N GLN A 192 -6.93 1.97 -17.42
CA GLN A 192 -7.06 2.04 -18.88
C GLN A 192 -7.05 3.49 -19.32
N ALA A 193 -6.56 3.74 -20.54
CA ALA A 193 -6.50 5.07 -21.11
C ALA A 193 -7.92 5.57 -21.41
N SER A 194 -8.55 6.15 -20.38
CA SER A 194 -9.83 6.83 -20.50
C SER A 194 -9.79 7.83 -21.66
N LEU A 195 -10.82 7.78 -22.49
CA LEU A 195 -11.03 8.61 -23.67
C LEU A 195 -11.60 9.98 -23.29
N THR A 196 -12.25 10.10 -22.12
CA THR A 196 -12.85 11.34 -21.62
C THR A 196 -12.32 11.78 -20.26
N LEU A 197 -12.66 12.99 -19.83
CA LEU A 197 -12.41 13.41 -18.46
C LEU A 197 -13.40 12.70 -17.53
N ASP A 198 -12.90 11.72 -16.81
CA ASP A 198 -13.64 10.85 -15.91
C ASP A 198 -13.34 11.17 -14.45
N MET A 199 -14.18 10.64 -13.55
CA MET A 199 -14.06 10.82 -12.11
C MET A 199 -14.28 9.50 -11.37
N LEU A 200 -13.29 9.11 -10.58
CA LEU A 200 -13.43 8.10 -9.54
C LEU A 200 -13.46 8.79 -8.18
N ASP A 201 -14.65 8.92 -7.61
CA ASP A 201 -14.83 9.50 -6.28
C ASP A 201 -15.24 8.40 -5.30
N LEU A 202 -14.32 8.01 -4.41
CA LEU A 202 -14.57 7.12 -3.28
C LEU A 202 -14.33 7.84 -1.95
N SER A 203 -14.51 9.16 -1.93
CA SER A 203 -14.40 9.95 -0.70
C SER A 203 -15.33 9.40 0.38
N GLN A 204 -14.81 9.34 1.60
CA GLN A 204 -15.47 8.81 2.79
C GLN A 204 -15.93 7.34 2.70
N SER A 205 -15.59 6.61 1.63
CA SER A 205 -15.91 5.19 1.49
C SER A 205 -14.96 4.30 2.29
N ASN A 206 -15.47 3.15 2.73
CA ASN A 206 -14.66 2.04 3.23
C ASN A 206 -14.51 0.99 2.12
N ILE A 207 -13.26 0.67 1.76
CA ILE A 207 -12.91 -0.30 0.74
C ILE A 207 -12.39 -1.56 1.43
N TYR A 208 -13.14 -2.65 1.34
CA TYR A 208 -12.83 -3.95 1.91
C TYR A 208 -12.39 -4.93 0.81
N MET A 209 -11.08 -5.13 0.73
CA MET A 209 -10.44 -6.08 -0.17
C MET A 209 -10.46 -7.47 0.48
N TYR A 210 -11.18 -8.44 -0.10
CA TYR A 210 -11.51 -9.69 0.59
C TYR A 210 -10.90 -10.97 -0.01
N GLU A 211 -10.27 -10.91 -1.19
CA GLU A 211 -9.68 -12.07 -1.85
C GLU A 211 -8.20 -12.28 -1.52
N ASN A 212 -7.73 -13.51 -1.71
CA ASN A 212 -6.32 -13.85 -1.61
C ASN A 212 -5.55 -13.17 -2.74
N GLY A 213 -4.55 -12.36 -2.40
CA GLY A 213 -3.84 -11.56 -3.39
C GLY A 213 -4.66 -10.41 -3.97
N SER A 214 -5.65 -9.89 -3.21
CA SER A 214 -6.46 -8.74 -3.62
C SER A 214 -5.61 -7.57 -4.13
N GLN A 215 -6.10 -6.91 -5.17
CA GLN A 215 -5.44 -5.76 -5.79
C GLN A 215 -6.42 -4.60 -5.92
N PHE A 216 -6.03 -3.44 -5.41
CA PHE A 216 -6.67 -2.17 -5.69
C PHE A 216 -5.67 -1.33 -6.48
N PHE A 217 -5.92 -1.19 -7.78
CA PHE A 217 -4.96 -0.65 -8.72
C PHE A 217 -5.57 0.53 -9.49
N VAL A 218 -5.07 1.74 -9.22
CA VAL A 218 -5.46 2.96 -9.91
C VAL A 218 -4.21 3.58 -10.50
N GLN A 219 -4.25 3.79 -11.82
CA GLN A 219 -3.15 4.38 -12.57
C GLN A 219 -3.71 5.42 -13.54
N THR A 220 -3.43 6.69 -13.26
CA THR A 220 -3.94 7.83 -14.05
C THR A 220 -2.89 8.39 -15.02
N LYS A 221 -1.80 7.65 -15.28
CA LYS A 221 -0.73 8.03 -16.22
C LYS A 221 -0.28 6.81 -17.02
N THR A 222 -0.14 6.95 -18.33
CA THR A 222 0.49 5.91 -19.15
C THR A 222 2.00 5.93 -18.95
N THR A 223 2.58 4.80 -18.56
CA THR A 223 4.03 4.60 -18.51
C THR A 223 4.67 4.91 -19.86
N GLY A 224 5.62 5.86 -19.92
CA GLY A 224 6.48 6.09 -21.09
C GLY A 224 6.26 7.38 -21.87
N ASN A 225 5.19 8.15 -21.62
CA ASN A 225 5.04 9.49 -22.20
C ASN A 225 4.35 10.45 -21.22
N PRO A 226 5.04 11.49 -20.69
CA PRO A 226 4.47 12.44 -19.75
C PRO A 226 3.37 13.33 -20.36
N THR A 227 3.13 13.26 -21.68
CA THR A 227 2.12 14.09 -22.38
C THR A 227 0.81 13.37 -22.69
N THR A 228 0.75 12.03 -22.56
CA THR A 228 -0.51 11.28 -22.67
C THR A 228 -1.08 11.07 -21.27
N GLN A 229 -1.81 12.06 -20.77
CA GLN A 229 -2.54 11.94 -19.52
C GLN A 229 -3.74 11.00 -19.72
N ILE A 230 -3.93 10.08 -18.78
CA ILE A 230 -5.23 9.42 -18.61
C ILE A 230 -6.06 10.43 -17.82
N HIS A 231 -7.16 10.90 -18.38
CA HIS A 231 -7.98 11.94 -17.76
C HIS A 231 -8.89 11.37 -16.66
N LEU A 232 -8.35 10.58 -15.73
CA LEU A 232 -9.12 10.08 -14.59
C LEU A 232 -8.85 10.95 -13.36
N ASN A 233 -9.79 11.85 -13.05
CA ASN A 233 -9.78 12.54 -11.78
C ASN A 233 -10.10 11.56 -10.65
N THR A 234 -9.46 11.75 -9.49
CA THR A 234 -9.63 10.89 -8.33
C THR A 234 -9.90 11.71 -7.07
N ASN A 235 -10.74 11.17 -6.21
CA ASN A 235 -10.98 11.69 -4.87
C ASN A 235 -11.13 10.51 -3.90
N PHE A 236 -10.17 10.35 -3.00
CA PHE A 236 -10.17 9.33 -1.93
C PHE A 236 -10.15 9.98 -0.54
N ASP A 237 -10.60 11.24 -0.44
CA ASP A 237 -10.52 11.98 0.80
C ASP A 237 -11.37 11.34 1.89
N GLY A 238 -10.73 11.05 3.03
CA GLY A 238 -11.35 10.36 4.15
C GLY A 238 -11.64 8.87 3.91
N ALA A 239 -11.21 8.30 2.79
CA ALA A 239 -11.40 6.88 2.50
C ALA A 239 -10.55 6.00 3.43
N ASN A 240 -11.00 4.76 3.61
CA ASN A 240 -10.24 3.73 4.34
C ASN A 240 -10.10 2.47 3.49
N PHE A 241 -8.90 1.90 3.48
CA PHE A 241 -8.59 0.64 2.77
C PHE A 241 -8.32 -0.47 3.79
N TYR A 242 -9.05 -1.57 3.65
CA TYR A 242 -8.94 -2.75 4.50
C TYR A 242 -8.69 -3.98 3.63
N PHE A 243 -7.45 -4.43 3.61
CA PHE A 243 -7.07 -5.70 3.02
C PHE A 243 -7.24 -6.78 4.08
N ASN A 244 -8.40 -7.42 4.06
CA ASN A 244 -8.82 -8.40 5.06
C ASN A 244 -8.97 -9.76 4.38
N TYR A 245 -7.94 -10.61 4.47
CA TYR A 245 -8.03 -11.97 3.95
C TYR A 245 -7.97 -12.99 5.08
N ALA A 246 -8.97 -13.88 5.14
CA ALA A 246 -9.26 -14.66 6.33
C ALA A 246 -8.31 -15.86 6.62
N TYR A 247 -7.40 -16.15 5.70
CA TYR A 247 -6.61 -17.39 5.70
C TYR A 247 -5.13 -17.11 5.37
N SER A 248 -4.34 -18.16 5.19
CA SER A 248 -2.94 -18.04 4.75
C SER A 248 -2.84 -17.37 3.38
N LEU A 249 -2.05 -16.30 3.29
CA LEU A 249 -1.80 -15.58 2.04
C LEU A 249 -0.89 -16.41 1.13
N THR A 250 -1.43 -16.89 0.01
CA THR A 250 -0.63 -17.53 -1.04
C THR A 250 -0.25 -16.57 -2.16
N SER A 251 -0.74 -15.32 -2.11
CA SER A 251 -0.44 -14.28 -3.10
C SER A 251 -0.32 -12.90 -2.45
N SER A 252 0.51 -12.06 -3.04
CA SER A 252 0.76 -10.69 -2.56
C SER A 252 -0.45 -9.81 -2.76
N ARG A 253 -0.70 -8.93 -1.79
CA ARG A 253 -1.78 -7.93 -1.85
C ARG A 253 -1.20 -6.58 -2.24
N ASN A 254 -1.97 -5.78 -2.96
CA ASN A 254 -1.45 -4.54 -3.54
C ASN A 254 -2.46 -3.40 -3.45
N LEU A 255 -2.06 -2.32 -2.78
CA LEU A 255 -2.63 -0.99 -2.97
C LEU A 255 -1.67 -0.20 -3.85
N HIS A 256 -2.05 0.06 -5.09
CA HIS A 256 -1.27 0.83 -6.06
C HIS A 256 -2.06 2.07 -6.49
N LEU A 257 -1.53 3.25 -6.18
CA LEU A 257 -2.18 4.54 -6.40
C LEU A 257 -1.21 5.51 -7.11
N GLU A 258 -1.26 5.53 -8.43
CA GLU A 258 -0.56 6.53 -9.25
C GLU A 258 -1.61 7.57 -9.69
N LEU A 259 -1.74 8.67 -8.94
CA LEU A 259 -2.83 9.64 -9.09
C LEU A 259 -2.36 10.99 -9.65
N ILE A 260 -3.25 11.73 -10.30
CA ILE A 260 -3.00 13.13 -10.70
C ILE A 260 -3.51 14.15 -9.66
N ASN A 261 -4.59 13.83 -8.95
CA ASN A 261 -5.17 14.70 -7.93
C ASN A 261 -4.61 14.34 -6.55
N THR A 262 -4.40 15.37 -5.74
CA THR A 262 -4.06 15.19 -4.33
C THR A 262 -5.23 14.56 -3.57
N THR A 263 -4.94 13.62 -2.68
CA THR A 263 -5.93 13.04 -1.79
C THR A 263 -5.38 12.69 -0.41
N TYR A 264 -6.28 12.66 0.58
CA TYR A 264 -5.99 12.39 1.98
C TYR A 264 -6.75 11.14 2.46
N ILE A 265 -6.04 10.01 2.53
CA ILE A 265 -6.56 8.73 2.99
C ILE A 265 -6.42 8.66 4.52
N ASN A 266 -7.52 8.30 5.19
CA ASN A 266 -7.54 8.19 6.65
C ASN A 266 -6.72 6.99 7.14
N ARG A 267 -6.94 5.83 6.53
CA ARG A 267 -6.32 4.59 7.02
C ARG A 267 -6.13 3.55 5.93
N VAL A 268 -4.98 2.88 5.96
CA VAL A 268 -4.70 1.66 5.21
C VAL A 268 -4.37 0.55 6.20
N VAL A 269 -5.07 -0.58 6.11
CA VAL A 269 -4.85 -1.73 6.99
C VAL A 269 -4.68 -2.98 6.14
N PHE A 270 -3.53 -3.62 6.28
CA PHE A 270 -3.27 -4.95 5.76
C PHE A 270 -3.39 -5.98 6.88
N GLN A 271 -4.61 -6.42 7.16
CA GLN A 271 -4.90 -7.33 8.25
C GLN A 271 -4.78 -8.80 7.81
N GLN A 272 -4.28 -9.62 8.73
CA GLN A 272 -4.51 -11.06 8.73
C GLN A 272 -5.36 -11.38 9.97
N PRO A 273 -6.44 -12.18 9.91
CA PRO A 273 -7.16 -12.58 11.10
C PRO A 273 -6.29 -13.47 11.99
N SER A 274 -6.61 -13.40 13.28
CA SER A 274 -5.92 -14.01 14.42
C SER A 274 -4.92 -15.11 14.05
N GLN A 275 -3.62 -14.84 14.21
CA GLN A 275 -2.92 -15.14 15.48
C GLN A 275 -3.19 -16.57 15.97
N THR A 276 -3.18 -17.58 15.09
CA THR A 276 -2.65 -18.87 15.54
C THR A 276 -1.21 -18.63 16.03
N PRO A 277 -0.75 -19.28 17.12
CA PRO A 277 0.62 -19.13 17.61
C PRO A 277 1.70 -19.53 16.58
N SER A 278 1.30 -20.13 15.47
CA SER A 278 2.15 -20.34 14.31
C SER A 278 1.92 -19.19 13.31
N PRO A 279 2.96 -18.43 12.93
CA PRO A 279 2.84 -17.45 11.87
C PRO A 279 2.37 -18.15 10.59
N GLN A 280 1.26 -17.68 10.01
CA GLN A 280 0.79 -18.15 8.72
C GLN A 280 1.70 -17.55 7.64
N ILE A 281 2.82 -18.23 7.45
CA ILE A 281 3.92 -17.88 6.56
C ILE A 281 3.46 -18.00 5.11
N GLY A 282 3.57 -16.92 4.35
CA GLY A 282 3.55 -16.93 2.89
C GLY A 282 4.75 -16.18 2.33
N LEU A 283 5.25 -16.58 1.15
CA LEU A 283 6.25 -15.84 0.37
C LEU A 283 5.70 -14.52 -0.24
N SER A 284 4.47 -14.17 0.11
CA SER A 284 3.74 -12.98 -0.31
C SER A 284 4.12 -11.73 0.48
N TYR A 285 3.94 -10.57 -0.14
CA TYR A 285 4.14 -9.25 0.46
C TYR A 285 2.83 -8.45 0.46
N ASP A 286 2.73 -7.51 1.39
CA ASP A 286 1.78 -6.41 1.32
C ASP A 286 2.46 -5.20 0.70
N PHE A 287 1.96 -4.80 -0.46
CA PHE A 287 2.47 -3.64 -1.19
C PHE A 287 1.58 -2.43 -0.95
N LEU A 288 2.20 -1.35 -0.47
CA LEU A 288 1.63 0.00 -0.49
C LEU A 288 2.48 0.85 -1.43
N LYS A 289 1.96 1.11 -2.62
CA LYS A 289 2.61 1.92 -3.64
C LYS A 289 1.76 3.15 -3.93
N ALA A 290 2.32 4.33 -3.74
CA ALA A 290 1.64 5.56 -4.10
C ALA A 290 2.63 6.63 -4.57
N ASN A 291 2.15 7.60 -5.35
CA ASN A 291 2.95 8.75 -5.75
C ASN A 291 2.78 9.94 -4.80
N ASN A 292 3.43 11.07 -5.11
CA ASN A 292 3.47 12.28 -4.28
C ASN A 292 2.15 13.07 -4.21
N LYS A 293 1.05 12.50 -4.69
CA LYS A 293 -0.29 13.04 -4.57
C LYS A 293 -1.09 12.38 -3.46
N VAL A 294 -0.61 11.28 -2.90
CA VAL A 294 -1.33 10.49 -1.92
C VAL A 294 -0.75 10.73 -0.53
N PHE A 295 -1.58 11.21 0.38
CA PHE A 295 -1.26 11.39 1.80
C PHE A 295 -2.06 10.38 2.61
N ILE A 296 -1.37 9.56 3.42
CA ILE A 296 -1.99 8.51 4.22
C ILE A 296 -1.72 8.80 5.70
N ALA A 297 -2.76 9.05 6.48
CA ALA A 297 -2.56 9.38 7.90
C ALA A 297 -2.01 8.19 8.71
N ARG A 298 -2.38 6.96 8.34
CA ARG A 298 -1.90 5.76 9.02
C ARG A 298 -1.93 4.50 8.16
N ALA A 299 -0.83 3.75 8.17
CA ALA A 299 -0.73 2.42 7.58
C ALA A 299 -0.37 1.36 8.64
N ASP A 300 -1.20 0.32 8.76
CA ASP A 300 -1.01 -0.81 9.67
C ASP A 300 -0.78 -2.10 8.88
N PHE A 301 0.31 -2.81 9.17
CA PHE A 301 0.68 -4.04 8.47
C PHE A 301 0.93 -5.21 9.41
N TYR A 302 0.44 -6.40 9.02
CA TYR A 302 0.56 -7.63 9.82
C TYR A 302 1.36 -8.74 9.12
N ASN A 303 1.83 -8.51 7.89
CA ASN A 303 2.72 -9.38 7.13
C ASN A 303 3.99 -8.61 6.72
N ARG A 304 4.88 -9.23 5.94
CA ARG A 304 6.02 -8.57 5.28
C ARG A 304 5.55 -7.47 4.35
N ILE A 305 6.24 -6.34 4.35
CA ILE A 305 5.79 -5.11 3.69
C ILE A 305 6.75 -4.61 2.64
N LYS A 306 6.18 -3.92 1.65
CA LYS A 306 6.88 -2.99 0.77
C LYS A 306 6.09 -1.70 0.67
N VAL A 307 6.64 -0.63 1.22
CA VAL A 307 6.12 0.74 1.09
C VAL A 307 7.11 1.48 0.19
N GLU A 308 6.66 1.87 -1.00
CA GLU A 308 7.53 2.47 -2.02
C GLU A 308 6.75 3.40 -2.95
N TYR A 309 7.45 4.28 -3.67
CA TYR A 309 6.86 5.10 -4.72
C TYR A 309 6.38 4.23 -5.90
N THR A 310 5.36 4.68 -6.66
CA THR A 310 4.75 3.86 -7.74
C THR A 310 5.69 3.60 -8.91
N ASP A 311 6.54 4.57 -9.25
CA ASP A 311 7.57 4.39 -10.26
C ASP A 311 8.78 3.67 -9.67
N TYR A 312 9.38 2.77 -10.44
CA TYR A 312 10.62 2.07 -10.06
C TYR A 312 11.81 3.02 -9.84
N LEU A 313 11.70 4.29 -10.21
CA LEU A 313 12.75 5.31 -10.16
C LEU A 313 12.16 6.70 -9.83
N PRO A 314 11.76 6.99 -8.58
CA PRO A 314 11.45 8.35 -8.19
C PRO A 314 12.70 9.22 -8.37
N ARG A 315 12.56 10.35 -9.07
CA ARG A 315 13.68 11.13 -9.60
C ARG A 315 14.11 12.27 -8.68
N SER A 316 13.52 12.42 -7.48
CA SER A 316 13.88 13.48 -6.54
C SER A 316 13.25 13.31 -5.16
N ILE A 317 13.73 14.10 -4.19
CA ILE A 317 13.14 14.28 -2.84
C ILE A 317 11.70 14.81 -2.83
N THR A 318 11.18 15.27 -3.98
CA THR A 318 9.80 15.79 -4.12
C THR A 318 8.82 14.74 -4.61
N GLU A 319 9.31 13.55 -4.98
CA GLU A 319 8.55 12.41 -5.47
C GLU A 319 8.57 11.28 -4.42
N LEU A 320 8.00 11.55 -3.24
CA LEU A 320 7.90 10.59 -2.15
C LEU A 320 6.45 10.15 -1.92
N ILE A 321 6.24 8.92 -1.46
CA ILE A 321 4.97 8.53 -0.83
C ILE A 321 4.86 9.18 0.55
N HIS A 322 3.72 9.78 0.88
CA HIS A 322 3.48 10.40 2.19
C HIS A 322 2.63 9.49 3.08
N VAL A 323 3.22 8.99 4.18
CA VAL A 323 2.50 8.22 5.20
C VAL A 323 2.89 8.71 6.59
N ASP A 324 2.02 9.43 7.28
CA ASP A 324 2.38 10.06 8.57
C ASP A 324 2.85 9.01 9.58
N SER A 325 2.13 7.88 9.69
CA SER A 325 2.49 6.80 10.62
C SER A 325 2.44 5.42 10.00
N ILE A 326 3.55 4.70 10.04
CA ILE A 326 3.68 3.31 9.59
C ILE A 326 3.92 2.39 10.79
N PHE A 327 3.07 1.38 10.96
CA PHE A 327 3.22 0.36 12.00
C PHE A 327 3.26 -1.04 11.39
N THR A 328 4.32 -1.79 11.71
CA THR A 328 4.35 -3.23 11.45
C THR A 328 4.14 -4.01 12.74
N TYR A 329 3.29 -5.03 12.67
CA TYR A 329 2.87 -5.88 13.78
C TYR A 329 3.20 -7.35 13.56
N ASN A 330 3.93 -7.68 12.48
CA ASN A 330 4.28 -9.05 12.18
C ASN A 330 5.09 -9.66 13.33
N ASN A 331 4.64 -10.81 13.83
CA ASN A 331 5.20 -11.49 15.01
C ASN A 331 6.20 -12.61 14.66
N ALA A 332 6.43 -12.89 13.37
CA ALA A 332 7.30 -13.97 12.93
C ALA A 332 8.78 -13.53 12.90
N ASP A 333 9.68 -14.31 13.52
CA ASP A 333 11.12 -14.14 13.34
C ASP A 333 11.53 -14.87 12.05
N TYR A 334 11.63 -14.16 10.93
CA TYR A 334 12.16 -14.80 9.72
C TYR A 334 13.69 -14.74 9.78
N SER A 335 14.33 -15.90 9.84
CA SER A 335 15.73 -16.02 9.42
C SER A 335 15.76 -15.70 7.92
N SER A 336 16.50 -14.67 7.52
CA SER A 336 16.76 -14.38 6.12
C SER A 336 17.41 -15.61 5.48
N GLY A 337 16.61 -16.42 4.81
CA GLY A 337 17.13 -17.26 3.74
C GLY A 337 17.80 -16.35 2.73
N THR A 338 18.95 -16.79 2.26
CA THR A 338 20.01 -16.02 1.63
C THR A 338 19.62 -14.76 0.82
N ASN A 339 19.55 -13.57 1.44
CA ASN A 339 19.18 -12.24 0.90
C ASN A 339 17.69 -11.89 0.95
N GLY A 340 17.33 -10.92 1.81
CA GLY A 340 16.14 -10.09 1.59
C GLY A 340 15.51 -9.55 2.87
N PHE A 341 15.71 -8.25 3.11
CA PHE A 341 14.99 -7.47 4.10
C PHE A 341 13.48 -7.72 4.05
N LEU A 342 12.86 -7.96 5.21
CA LEU A 342 11.50 -8.50 5.31
C LEU A 342 10.45 -7.40 5.28
N ASP A 343 10.71 -6.33 6.03
CA ASP A 343 9.93 -5.10 6.00
C ASP A 343 10.77 -4.03 5.31
N TYR A 344 10.28 -3.48 4.20
CA TYR A 344 11.02 -2.55 3.37
C TYR A 344 10.22 -1.27 3.14
N ILE A 345 10.79 -0.14 3.53
CA ILE A 345 10.22 1.19 3.35
C ILE A 345 11.24 2.04 2.59
N SER A 346 10.88 2.51 1.41
CA SER A 346 11.70 3.41 0.61
C SER A 346 10.91 4.53 -0.01
N ASP A 347 11.60 5.61 -0.40
CA ASP A 347 11.04 6.70 -1.20
C ASP A 347 9.81 7.31 -0.50
N CYS A 348 9.90 7.40 0.82
CA CYS A 348 8.79 7.72 1.72
C CYS A 348 9.11 8.95 2.57
N ALA A 349 8.08 9.77 2.79
CA ALA A 349 8.02 10.78 3.83
C ALA A 349 7.09 10.28 4.94
N ALA A 350 7.61 10.11 6.15
CA ALA A 350 6.84 9.62 7.30
C ALA A 350 7.28 10.26 8.62
N ASP A 351 6.31 10.71 9.43
CA ASP A 351 6.60 11.30 10.74
C ASP A 351 7.02 10.23 11.76
N TYR A 352 6.41 9.05 11.68
CA TYR A 352 6.67 7.96 12.61
C TYR A 352 6.64 6.59 11.94
N VAL A 353 7.71 5.81 12.13
CA VAL A 353 7.81 4.43 11.64
C VAL A 353 8.15 3.52 12.83
N LEU A 354 7.33 2.50 13.07
CA LEU A 354 7.59 1.45 14.06
C LEU A 354 7.63 0.07 13.39
N LEU A 355 8.81 -0.54 13.41
CA LEU A 355 9.07 -1.87 12.88
C LEU A 355 9.26 -2.84 14.05
N ARG A 356 8.27 -3.71 14.34
CA ARG A 356 8.18 -4.39 15.64
C ARG A 356 9.04 -5.64 15.84
N LYS A 357 9.45 -6.36 14.81
CA LYS A 357 10.16 -7.64 15.04
C LYS A 357 11.08 -8.07 13.91
N ASN A 358 10.60 -7.98 12.67
CA ASN A 358 11.37 -8.32 11.48
C ASN A 358 12.64 -7.47 11.36
N THR A 359 13.65 -8.01 10.65
CA THR A 359 14.69 -7.17 10.04
C THR A 359 13.99 -6.20 9.09
N GLY A 360 14.06 -4.92 9.46
CA GLY A 360 13.46 -3.84 8.69
C GLY A 360 14.53 -3.01 8.02
N THR A 361 14.20 -2.50 6.83
CA THR A 361 15.01 -1.50 6.12
C THR A 361 14.19 -0.25 5.90
N THR A 362 14.77 0.89 6.24
CA THR A 362 14.27 2.21 5.82
C THR A 362 15.32 2.92 5.00
N ARG A 363 14.93 3.41 3.82
CA ARG A 363 15.87 4.09 2.92
C ARG A 363 15.25 5.16 2.07
N SER A 364 16.11 5.94 1.41
CA SER A 364 15.79 6.96 0.41
C SER A 364 14.55 7.79 0.78
N GLY A 365 14.55 8.48 1.92
CA GLY A 365 13.33 9.18 2.35
C GLY A 365 13.56 10.32 3.34
N ASN A 366 12.46 10.89 3.80
CA ASN A 366 12.43 11.93 4.82
C ASN A 366 11.59 11.45 6.01
N TYR A 367 12.26 11.07 7.08
CA TYR A 367 11.66 10.41 8.22
C TYR A 367 11.78 11.27 9.47
N GLY A 368 10.71 11.35 10.25
CA GLY A 368 10.75 11.83 11.62
C GLY A 368 11.45 10.78 12.50
N THR A 369 10.69 10.03 13.28
CA THR A 369 11.25 8.94 14.10
C THR A 369 11.08 7.59 13.42
N VAL A 370 12.19 6.87 13.23
CA VAL A 370 12.20 5.46 12.85
C VAL A 370 12.65 4.62 14.02
N ARG A 371 11.79 3.69 14.47
CA ARG A 371 12.09 2.76 15.55
C ARG A 371 12.02 1.31 15.09
N PHE A 372 13.16 0.65 15.15
CA PHE A 372 13.30 -0.79 14.97
C PHE A 372 13.30 -1.46 16.34
N LYS A 373 12.36 -2.39 16.54
CA LYS A 373 12.32 -3.29 17.69
C LYS A 373 13.11 -4.57 17.42
N GLY A 374 13.19 -4.98 16.15
CA GLY A 374 14.08 -6.03 15.66
C GLY A 374 15.37 -5.45 15.10
N GLN A 375 16.09 -6.24 14.29
CA GLN A 375 17.26 -5.74 13.57
C GLN A 375 16.85 -4.60 12.62
N GLY A 376 17.67 -3.55 12.58
CA GLY A 376 17.39 -2.37 11.76
C GLY A 376 18.49 -2.10 10.76
N ASP A 377 18.08 -1.70 9.57
CA ASP A 377 18.94 -1.27 8.49
C ASP A 377 18.48 0.10 7.96
N VAL A 378 19.42 1.04 7.89
CA VAL A 378 19.16 2.43 7.51
C VAL A 378 20.18 2.87 6.47
N ILE A 379 19.70 3.26 5.29
CA ILE A 379 20.53 3.74 4.18
C ILE A 379 19.90 4.89 3.42
N ASN A 380 20.65 5.97 3.24
CA ASN A 380 20.34 7.17 2.47
C ASN A 380 19.02 7.87 2.87
N GLY A 381 19.06 9.17 3.12
CA GLY A 381 17.88 9.93 3.51
C GLY A 381 18.12 10.85 4.70
N TYR A 382 17.06 11.54 5.08
CA TYR A 382 17.00 12.38 6.26
C TYR A 382 16.17 11.69 7.33
N PHE A 383 16.71 11.59 8.54
CA PHE A 383 16.06 10.94 9.67
C PHE A 383 16.18 11.85 10.88
N ALA A 384 15.08 12.28 11.49
CA ALA A 384 15.15 13.07 12.72
C ALA A 384 15.65 12.21 13.89
N ASP A 385 15.07 11.02 14.07
CA ASP A 385 15.49 10.04 15.06
C ASP A 385 15.54 8.63 14.45
N VAL A 386 16.60 7.87 14.77
CA VAL A 386 16.73 6.44 14.49
C VAL A 386 16.99 5.72 15.80
N ILE A 387 16.12 4.78 16.17
CA ILE A 387 16.26 3.97 17.38
C ILE A 387 16.24 2.49 16.97
N ILE A 388 17.32 1.77 17.22
CA ILE A 388 17.42 0.33 16.94
C ILE A 388 17.57 -0.41 18.28
N ASP A 389 16.53 -1.13 18.69
CA ASP A 389 16.49 -1.86 19.96
C ASP A 389 17.35 -3.15 19.91
N GLU A 390 17.62 -3.70 18.72
CA GLU A 390 18.50 -4.86 18.48
C GLU A 390 19.78 -4.47 17.70
N ASN A 391 20.39 -5.41 16.96
CA ASN A 391 21.55 -5.10 16.13
C ASN A 391 21.16 -4.16 14.98
N GLY A 392 22.03 -3.18 14.70
CA GLY A 392 21.74 -2.14 13.71
C GLY A 392 22.84 -1.99 12.65
N MET A 393 22.43 -1.70 11.43
CA MET A 393 23.28 -1.18 10.37
C MET A 393 22.81 0.24 10.01
N ILE A 394 23.73 1.20 10.03
CA ILE A 394 23.47 2.54 9.53
C ILE A 394 24.59 2.89 8.56
N HIS A 395 24.26 2.96 7.29
CA HIS A 395 25.25 3.17 6.24
C HIS A 395 24.74 4.16 5.19
N SER A 396 25.62 4.62 4.33
CA SER A 396 25.29 5.46 3.17
C SER A 396 25.99 4.89 1.95
N GLY A 397 25.44 5.07 0.76
CA GLY A 397 26.03 4.40 -0.40
C GLY A 397 25.44 4.70 -1.75
N VAL A 398 26.17 4.30 -2.80
CA VAL A 398 25.63 4.26 -4.16
C VAL A 398 24.50 3.22 -4.21
N ILE A 399 23.31 3.67 -4.54
CA ILE A 399 22.19 2.78 -4.81
C ILE A 399 22.13 2.57 -6.33
N PRO A 400 22.40 1.35 -6.85
CA PRO A 400 22.43 1.09 -8.29
C PRO A 400 21.14 1.53 -9.00
N ASN A 401 21.28 2.11 -10.20
CA ASN A 401 20.20 2.49 -11.11
C ASN A 401 19.26 3.62 -10.68
N THR A 402 19.52 4.40 -9.63
CA THR A 402 18.44 5.19 -9.02
C THR A 402 18.26 6.64 -9.47
N GLY A 403 19.28 7.40 -9.90
CA GLY A 403 19.06 8.83 -10.19
C GLY A 403 18.42 9.62 -9.03
N VAL A 404 18.60 9.14 -7.80
CA VAL A 404 17.99 9.65 -6.57
C VAL A 404 18.94 10.65 -5.91
N ASP A 405 18.43 11.82 -5.51
CA ASP A 405 19.18 12.95 -4.94
C ASP A 405 19.66 12.75 -3.48
N PHE A 406 19.39 11.62 -2.83
CA PHE A 406 19.85 11.39 -1.46
C PHE A 406 21.35 11.10 -1.42
N THR A 407 22.15 12.15 -1.22
CA THR A 407 23.63 12.12 -1.21
C THR A 407 24.25 11.59 0.08
N GLY A 408 23.49 10.87 0.89
CA GLY A 408 23.98 10.34 2.16
C GLY A 408 22.87 9.99 3.14
N THR A 409 23.29 9.53 4.30
CA THR A 409 22.46 9.21 5.47
C THR A 409 22.70 10.28 6.52
N PHE A 410 21.68 11.10 6.74
CA PHE A 410 21.72 12.23 7.67
C PHE A 410 20.75 11.94 8.81
N VAL A 411 21.30 11.72 9.99
CA VAL A 411 20.54 11.35 11.18
C VAL A 411 20.66 12.48 12.20
N GLY A 412 19.53 13.02 12.68
CA GLY A 412 19.51 13.88 13.86
C GLY A 412 20.04 13.09 15.05
N LYS A 413 19.24 12.20 15.61
CA LYS A 413 19.67 11.34 16.72
C LYS A 413 19.63 9.85 16.34
N GLY A 414 20.79 9.21 16.30
CA GLY A 414 20.91 7.76 16.19
C GLY A 414 21.12 7.11 17.56
N GLU A 415 20.33 6.12 17.94
CA GLU A 415 20.46 5.35 19.18
C GLU A 415 20.51 3.86 18.87
N LEU A 416 21.68 3.24 19.10
CA LEU A 416 21.87 1.79 18.96
C LEU A 416 21.90 1.14 20.35
N LYS A 417 20.93 0.27 20.62
CA LYS A 417 20.81 -0.42 21.92
C LYS A 417 21.63 -1.69 22.03
N LYS A 418 22.03 -2.24 20.89
CA LYS A 418 22.97 -3.37 20.81
C LYS A 418 24.08 -3.06 19.81
N GLN A 419 24.66 -4.11 19.24
CA GLN A 419 25.80 -4.00 18.33
C GLN A 419 25.42 -3.24 17.06
N GLY A 420 26.39 -2.51 16.51
CA GLY A 420 26.17 -1.63 15.38
C GLY A 420 27.24 -1.76 14.32
N TYR A 421 26.85 -1.55 13.07
CA TYR A 421 27.77 -1.42 11.95
C TYR A 421 27.54 -0.12 11.18
N PHE A 422 28.63 0.60 10.90
CA PHE A 422 28.63 1.86 10.16
C PHE A 422 29.51 1.76 8.91
N HIS A 423 29.02 2.25 7.77
CA HIS A 423 29.74 2.17 6.50
C HIS A 423 29.38 3.28 5.53
N GLN A 424 30.31 3.62 4.63
CA GLN A 424 30.05 4.43 3.45
C GLN A 424 30.43 3.63 2.19
N ASP A 425 29.46 3.21 1.38
CA ASP A 425 29.68 2.52 0.11
C ASP A 425 30.13 3.52 -0.99
N GLY A 426 31.35 4.06 -0.86
CA GLY A 426 32.00 4.88 -1.89
C GLY A 426 31.21 6.11 -2.39
N GLY A 427 31.67 6.73 -3.47
CA GLY A 427 30.88 7.73 -4.23
C GLY A 427 30.61 9.09 -3.57
N GLY A 428 31.21 9.39 -2.41
CA GLY A 428 31.03 10.69 -1.72
C GLY A 428 29.75 10.81 -0.89
N TYR A 429 29.04 9.69 -0.65
CA TYR A 429 27.81 9.68 0.15
C TYR A 429 28.13 9.84 1.63
N LEU A 430 27.64 10.92 2.24
CA LEU A 430 27.94 11.24 3.63
C LEU A 430 27.18 10.34 4.59
N LEU A 431 27.82 10.01 5.72
CA LEU A 431 27.21 9.40 6.88
C LEU A 431 27.40 10.39 8.03
N GLN A 432 26.32 11.05 8.43
CA GLN A 432 26.35 12.17 9.33
C GLN A 432 25.32 12.01 10.45
N PHE A 433 25.74 12.32 11.67
CA PHE A 433 24.90 12.34 12.86
C PHE A 433 24.98 13.70 13.55
N ASP A 434 23.86 14.21 14.03
CA ASP A 434 23.90 15.25 15.07
C ASP A 434 24.28 14.58 16.40
N THR A 435 23.46 13.67 16.92
CA THR A 435 23.78 12.83 18.07
C THR A 435 23.88 11.37 17.68
N LEU A 436 24.97 10.69 18.05
CA LEU A 436 25.09 9.24 17.97
C LEU A 436 25.27 8.65 19.37
N LYS A 437 24.31 7.82 19.80
CA LYS A 437 24.31 7.15 21.09
C LYS A 437 24.58 5.66 20.96
N LEU A 438 25.59 5.21 21.69
CA LEU A 438 26.06 3.82 21.74
C LEU A 438 25.88 3.26 23.14
N THR A 439 25.33 2.06 23.24
CA THR A 439 25.03 1.41 24.53
C THR A 439 26.25 0.64 25.05
N ALA A 440 26.51 0.76 26.35
CA ALA A 440 27.59 0.07 27.05
C ALA A 440 27.55 -1.46 26.86
N GLY A 441 28.71 -2.11 26.79
CA GLY A 441 28.85 -3.56 26.70
C GLY A 441 28.74 -4.16 25.30
N TYR A 442 28.56 -3.34 24.26
CA TYR A 442 28.41 -3.80 22.88
C TYR A 442 29.58 -3.45 21.97
N LEU A 443 29.61 -4.15 20.84
CA LEU A 443 30.57 -3.98 19.76
C LEU A 443 29.97 -3.09 18.67
N TYR A 444 30.73 -2.09 18.27
CA TYR A 444 30.45 -1.21 17.15
C TYR A 444 31.60 -1.29 16.16
N GLU A 445 31.28 -1.61 14.91
CA GLU A 445 32.24 -1.70 13.82
C GLU A 445 32.01 -0.56 12.83
N ALA A 446 33.08 0.06 12.36
CA ALA A 446 33.00 1.11 11.34
C ALA A 446 33.97 0.84 10.17
N GLY A 447 33.49 1.06 8.95
CA GLY A 447 34.27 0.87 7.72
C GLY A 447 35.04 2.12 7.29
N ASP A 448 34.44 3.30 7.42
CA ASP A 448 34.90 4.53 6.76
C ASP A 448 34.77 5.75 7.68
N THR A 449 34.08 6.81 7.24
CA THR A 449 33.95 8.06 8.01
C THR A 449 32.57 8.16 8.64
N ILE A 450 32.54 8.39 9.95
CA ILE A 450 31.36 8.86 10.67
C ILE A 450 31.55 10.34 10.93
N THR A 451 30.61 11.18 10.48
CA THR A 451 30.66 12.63 10.71
C THR A 451 29.73 13.02 11.84
N ILE A 452 30.23 13.76 12.83
CA ILE A 452 29.42 14.42 13.86
C ILE A 452 29.31 15.90 13.49
N THR A 453 28.10 16.45 13.46
CA THR A 453 27.81 17.85 13.10
C THR A 453 28.48 18.84 14.05
N GLN A 454 28.42 20.14 13.69
CA GLN A 454 29.01 21.21 14.50
C GLN A 454 28.40 21.32 15.91
N ASN A 455 27.10 21.05 16.06
CA ASN A 455 26.41 21.05 17.36
C ASN A 455 26.19 19.63 17.91
N GLY A 456 26.80 18.65 17.26
CA GLY A 456 26.56 17.24 17.51
C GLY A 456 27.34 16.66 18.68
N TRP A 457 26.95 15.44 19.06
CA TRP A 457 27.50 14.73 20.20
C TRP A 457 27.62 13.22 19.95
N LEU A 458 28.76 12.63 20.32
CA LEU A 458 28.94 11.19 20.39
C LEU A 458 28.71 10.72 21.84
N ASP A 459 27.50 10.23 22.15
CA ASP A 459 27.15 9.66 23.45
C ASP A 459 27.62 8.20 23.54
N ALA A 460 28.92 8.03 23.78
CA ALA A 460 29.58 6.73 23.94
C ALA A 460 30.16 6.59 25.35
N VAL A 461 29.28 6.35 26.32
CA VAL A 461 29.61 6.18 27.74
C VAL A 461 29.46 4.69 28.13
N GLY A 462 30.59 4.00 28.23
CA GLY A 462 30.68 2.62 28.70
C GLY A 462 30.74 2.49 30.22
N LEU A 463 30.87 1.25 30.70
CA LEU A 463 31.13 0.92 32.10
C LEU A 463 32.45 0.17 32.24
N CYS A 464 33.01 0.12 33.45
CA CYS A 464 34.31 -0.54 33.63
C CYS A 464 34.27 -2.08 33.49
N ASP A 465 33.10 -2.68 33.68
CA ASP A 465 32.78 -4.10 33.49
C ASP A 465 32.01 -4.37 32.18
N ALA A 466 31.50 -3.33 31.53
CA ALA A 466 30.84 -3.38 30.23
C ALA A 466 31.31 -2.22 29.33
N PRO A 467 32.58 -2.23 28.89
CA PRO A 467 33.09 -1.17 28.03
C PRO A 467 32.39 -1.20 26.66
N ILE A 468 32.40 -0.07 25.98
CA ILE A 468 32.01 0.00 24.56
C ILE A 468 33.23 -0.40 23.73
N TYR A 469 33.08 -1.37 22.83
CA TYR A 469 34.12 -1.73 21.87
C TYR A 469 33.85 -1.01 20.55
N PHE A 470 34.76 -0.15 20.11
CA PHE A 470 34.63 0.56 18.85
C PHE A 470 35.85 0.30 17.98
N LYS A 471 35.67 -0.46 16.90
CA LYS A 471 36.78 -0.92 16.06
C LYS A 471 36.53 -0.74 14.56
N ALA A 472 37.61 -0.70 13.79
CA ALA A 472 37.51 -0.79 12.35
C ALA A 472 36.98 -2.17 11.91
N LYS A 473 36.18 -2.20 10.84
CA LYS A 473 35.77 -3.45 10.16
C LYS A 473 36.96 -4.15 9.53
N ASN A 474 37.78 -3.40 8.80
CA ASN A 474 38.92 -3.92 8.05
C ASN A 474 40.19 -3.72 8.88
N TYR A 475 40.80 -4.81 9.33
CA TYR A 475 42.04 -4.79 10.09
C TYR A 475 43.13 -4.01 9.35
N GLY A 476 43.85 -3.13 10.05
CA GLY A 476 44.91 -2.29 9.48
C GLY A 476 44.43 -0.98 8.84
N ASN A 477 43.12 -0.81 8.58
CA ASN A 477 42.56 0.39 7.98
C ASN A 477 41.70 1.14 9.00
N ALA A 478 42.20 2.26 9.51
CA ALA A 478 41.48 3.01 10.53
C ALA A 478 40.19 3.63 10.00
N PHE A 479 39.08 3.44 10.72
CA PHE A 479 37.86 4.21 10.49
C PHE A 479 38.05 5.64 11.03
N LYS A 480 37.34 6.60 10.46
CA LYS A 480 37.47 8.01 10.78
C LYS A 480 36.25 8.49 11.57
N ILE A 481 36.49 9.22 12.65
CA ILE A 481 35.45 10.06 13.26
C ILE A 481 35.79 11.50 12.91
N ASN A 482 34.95 12.13 12.09
CA ASN A 482 35.06 13.53 11.71
C ASN A 482 34.18 14.39 12.61
N GLY A 483 34.77 15.01 13.63
CA GLY A 483 34.07 15.90 14.54
C GLY A 483 34.11 17.33 14.02
N LEU A 484 32.96 17.84 13.54
CA LEU A 484 32.81 19.25 13.19
C LEU A 484 32.54 20.12 14.42
N CYS A 485 32.20 19.51 15.56
CA CYS A 485 32.07 20.13 16.87
C CYS A 485 33.42 20.40 17.54
N ASP A 486 33.41 21.08 18.69
CA ASP A 486 34.64 21.44 19.40
C ASP A 486 35.32 20.26 20.10
N THR A 487 34.55 19.25 20.50
CA THR A 487 35.06 18.15 21.32
C THR A 487 34.25 16.87 21.16
N ILE A 488 34.94 15.75 21.01
CA ILE A 488 34.38 14.40 21.09
C ILE A 488 34.97 13.71 22.32
N LYS A 489 34.10 13.38 23.27
CA LYS A 489 34.46 12.67 24.51
C LYS A 489 33.77 11.33 24.54
N THR A 490 34.55 10.30 24.86
CA THR A 490 34.02 8.95 25.14
C THR A 490 34.49 8.50 26.51
N GLU A 491 33.74 7.60 27.16
CA GLU A 491 34.10 7.06 28.47
C GLU A 491 34.09 5.54 28.46
N TYR A 492 35.08 4.91 29.11
CA TYR A 492 35.20 3.43 29.17
C TYR A 492 35.08 2.76 27.79
N THR A 493 35.69 3.36 26.77
CA THR A 493 35.73 2.82 25.41
C THR A 493 37.02 2.07 25.13
N VAL A 494 36.92 0.90 24.50
CA VAL A 494 38.05 0.19 23.88
C VAL A 494 38.09 0.57 22.41
N LEU A 495 39.14 1.27 21.99
CA LEU A 495 39.32 1.70 20.61
C LEU A 495 40.33 0.78 19.90
N GLU A 496 40.06 0.45 18.64
CA GLU A 496 40.94 -0.36 17.78
C GLU A 496 40.85 0.13 16.33
N TYR A 497 41.95 0.66 15.80
CA TYR A 497 42.03 1.28 14.47
C TYR A 497 41.03 2.45 14.30
N SER A 498 41.06 3.44 15.18
CA SER A 498 40.27 4.68 15.06
C SER A 498 41.14 5.90 14.75
N LEU A 499 40.68 6.79 13.88
CA LEU A 499 41.31 8.07 13.58
C LEU A 499 40.35 9.24 13.82
N GLY A 500 40.62 10.07 14.83
CA GLY A 500 39.93 11.35 15.01
C GLY A 500 40.42 12.40 14.02
N ILE A 501 39.51 13.04 13.28
CA ILE A 501 39.77 14.16 12.37
C ILE A 501 38.74 15.28 12.53
N GLY A 502 38.97 16.42 11.89
CA GLY A 502 38.08 17.57 11.92
C GLY A 502 38.54 18.62 12.93
N ASN A 503 37.57 19.36 13.49
CA ASN A 503 37.82 20.45 14.42
C ASN A 503 37.83 19.98 15.89
N ALA A 504 37.22 18.82 16.15
CA ALA A 504 37.06 18.33 17.50
C ALA A 504 38.38 17.95 18.16
N THR A 505 38.49 18.28 19.44
CA THR A 505 39.46 17.62 20.33
C THR A 505 38.89 16.26 20.74
N PHE A 506 39.64 15.18 20.51
CA PHE A 506 39.21 13.82 20.82
C PHE A 506 39.79 13.31 22.14
N VAL A 507 38.94 12.91 23.08
CA VAL A 507 39.33 12.44 24.41
C VAL A 507 38.60 11.14 24.75
N ALA A 508 39.36 10.10 25.13
CA ALA A 508 38.82 8.86 25.66
C ALA A 508 39.12 8.76 27.17
N LEU A 509 38.12 9.01 28.00
CA LEU A 509 38.22 8.94 29.46
C LEU A 509 38.11 7.51 29.96
N ALA A 510 39.06 7.09 30.80
CA ALA A 510 39.19 5.69 31.21
C ALA A 510 39.19 4.70 30.02
N GLY A 511 39.60 5.18 28.85
CA GLY A 511 39.63 4.42 27.61
C GLY A 511 40.79 3.44 27.57
N THR A 512 40.65 2.41 26.74
CA THR A 512 41.73 1.45 26.45
C THR A 512 42.11 1.58 24.99
N ASP A 513 43.37 1.93 24.75
CA ASP A 513 44.00 1.84 23.44
C ASP A 513 44.40 0.39 23.20
N LYS A 514 43.74 -0.28 22.24
CA LYS A 514 44.14 -1.64 21.85
C LYS A 514 45.25 -1.60 20.82
N GLU A 515 45.00 -0.96 19.68
CA GLU A 515 46.00 -0.71 18.62
C GLU A 515 45.46 0.27 17.57
N GLY A 516 46.37 0.90 16.82
CA GLY A 516 46.05 1.63 15.59
C GLY A 516 45.25 2.92 15.76
N ASN A 517 45.15 3.45 16.98
CA ASN A 517 44.36 4.65 17.29
C ASN A 517 45.18 5.92 17.15
N ASN A 518 44.68 6.89 16.38
CA ASN A 518 45.34 8.17 16.10
C ASN A 518 44.37 9.35 16.33
N GLY A 519 44.91 10.51 16.73
CA GLY A 519 44.12 11.72 16.99
C GLY A 519 43.41 11.76 18.35
N TRP A 520 43.54 10.71 19.18
CA TRP A 520 42.89 10.61 20.50
C TRP A 520 43.85 10.91 21.66
N SER A 521 43.36 11.65 22.65
CA SER A 521 43.98 11.74 23.97
C SER A 521 43.35 10.72 24.92
N LEU A 522 44.08 9.66 25.26
CA LEU A 522 43.60 8.64 26.20
C LEU A 522 44.07 8.95 27.62
N SER A 523 43.13 9.05 28.55
CA SER A 523 43.45 9.14 29.98
C SER A 523 43.32 7.77 30.64
N ALA A 524 44.30 7.42 31.47
CA ALA A 524 44.31 6.15 32.19
C ALA A 524 43.04 6.00 33.05
N LYS A 525 42.54 4.76 33.20
CA LYS A 525 41.49 4.39 34.17
C LYS A 525 41.75 5.12 35.48
N HIS A 526 40.75 5.82 36.02
CA HIS A 526 40.84 6.58 37.28
C HIS A 526 41.77 5.87 38.28
N LYS A 527 43.01 6.35 38.39
CA LYS A 527 43.90 5.97 39.47
C LYS A 527 43.29 6.59 40.71
N ASN A 528 42.78 5.74 41.59
CA ASN A 528 42.43 5.99 42.99
C ASN A 528 42.61 7.46 43.45
N PHE A 529 41.51 8.19 43.62
CA PHE A 529 41.50 9.24 44.64
C PHE A 529 41.46 8.54 46.00
N VAL A 530 42.63 8.28 46.58
CA VAL A 530 42.73 8.08 48.03
C VAL A 530 42.76 9.48 48.65
N LEU A 531 41.60 9.97 49.07
CA LEU A 531 41.50 10.97 50.13
C LEU A 531 40.36 10.58 51.07
N GLY A 532 40.78 10.18 52.28
CA GLY A 532 40.07 10.27 53.55
C GLY A 532 38.55 10.06 53.62
N TRP A 533 38.19 8.89 54.16
CA TRP A 533 37.03 8.62 55.02
C TRP A 533 35.60 8.67 54.42
N ARG A 534 34.97 7.47 54.50
CA ARG A 534 33.57 7.07 54.24
C ARG A 534 33.19 6.80 52.78
N SER A 535 33.54 5.60 52.32
CA SER A 535 33.04 4.99 51.08
C SER A 535 31.57 4.54 51.22
N ARG A 536 30.70 5.06 50.36
CA ARG A 536 29.58 4.28 49.79
C ARG A 536 30.13 3.54 48.57
N GLN A 537 29.78 2.26 48.45
CA GLN A 537 30.33 1.34 47.46
C GLN A 537 30.13 1.81 46.02
N LEU A 538 31.19 2.31 45.39
CA LEU A 538 31.40 2.18 43.95
C LEU A 538 32.18 0.86 43.75
N GLY A 539 31.62 -0.04 42.94
CA GLY A 539 32.19 -1.35 42.67
C GLY A 539 33.65 -1.26 42.22
N ARG A 540 34.51 -2.08 42.83
CA ARG A 540 35.91 -2.22 42.43
C ARG A 540 35.98 -2.74 41.00
N CYS A 541 36.61 -2.00 40.09
CA CYS A 541 36.96 -2.52 38.76
C CYS A 541 38.17 -3.47 38.89
N PRO A 542 38.06 -4.76 38.53
CA PRO A 542 39.22 -5.65 38.50
C PRO A 542 40.17 -5.24 37.38
N THR A 543 41.47 -5.36 37.61
CA THR A 543 42.50 -5.29 36.58
C THR A 543 42.20 -6.31 35.49
N LEU A 544 41.89 -5.84 34.27
CA LEU A 544 41.80 -6.69 33.08
C LEU A 544 43.20 -7.27 32.81
N VAL A 545 43.41 -8.52 33.20
CA VAL A 545 44.51 -9.32 32.66
C VAL A 545 44.09 -9.68 31.24
N ALA A 546 44.80 -9.10 30.27
CA ALA A 546 44.80 -9.55 28.88
C ALA A 546 45.21 -11.03 28.88
N ASP A 547 44.28 -11.96 28.65
CA ASP A 547 44.57 -13.33 28.15
C ASP A 547 43.38 -14.30 28.01
N LYS A 548 42.14 -13.82 27.88
CA LYS A 548 41.05 -14.68 27.39
C LYS A 548 40.38 -13.97 26.22
N TRP A 549 39.85 -14.75 25.28
CA TRP A 549 39.14 -14.33 24.05
C TRP A 549 39.94 -14.36 22.74
N ARG A 550 40.60 -15.49 22.45
CA ARG A 550 40.93 -15.92 21.07
C ARG A 550 39.78 -16.64 20.33
N ASN A 551 38.64 -16.91 20.98
CA ASN A 551 37.57 -17.75 20.39
C ASN A 551 36.21 -17.02 20.22
N ARG A 552 36.18 -15.93 19.44
CA ARG A 552 34.93 -15.46 18.77
C ARG A 552 35.15 -15.12 17.29
N TRP A 553 36.04 -15.86 16.62
CA TRP A 553 36.12 -15.86 15.17
C TRP A 553 35.05 -16.80 14.62
N ARG A 554 33.85 -16.25 14.35
CA ARG A 554 32.89 -16.70 13.32
C ARG A 554 31.70 -15.74 13.34
N MET A 555 31.69 -14.77 12.43
CA MET A 555 30.45 -14.22 11.87
C MET A 555 30.77 -13.36 10.64
N TYR A 556 30.84 -14.05 9.49
CA TYR A 556 30.65 -13.48 8.15
C TYR A 556 29.60 -14.31 7.40
N ALA A 557 28.65 -14.92 8.12
CA ALA A 557 27.63 -15.81 7.56
C ALA A 557 26.20 -15.27 7.71
N ASP A 558 25.97 -14.26 8.57
CA ASP A 558 24.61 -13.79 8.88
C ASP A 558 24.29 -12.41 8.28
N PHE A 559 25.19 -11.86 7.46
CA PHE A 559 24.98 -10.59 6.72
C PHE A 559 25.18 -10.71 5.20
N ILE A 560 25.76 -11.82 4.72
CA ILE A 560 25.77 -12.22 3.31
C ILE A 560 25.43 -13.71 3.26
N GLY A 561 24.29 -14.04 3.83
CA GLY A 561 23.48 -15.11 3.32
C GLY A 561 22.44 -14.43 2.51
#